data_AF-A0A0F9DG58-F1
#
_entry.id   AF-A0A0F9DG58-F1
#
_cell.length_a   1.000
_cell.length_b   1.000
_cell.length_c   1.000
_cell.angle_alpha   90.00
_cell.angle_beta   90.00
_cell.angle_gamma   90.00
#
_symmetry.space_group_name_H-M   'P 1'
#
loop_
_entity.id
_entity.type
_entity.pdbx_description
1 polymer ?
#
loop_
_entity_poly.entity_id
_entity_poly.type
_entity_poly.pdbx_seq_one_letter_code
_entity_poly.pdbx_strand_id
1 'polypeptide(L)'
;MAKSIWFSGATDVTGQALADALGLTGIKSKPRSIRNGDIIIGWGAKTDQAMNLGTATIFNHPDKIRANRNKMNTLTSLDGNRATKNAISAFCTADTVMDSIDRRRSGIKLPLVGRTNFHQGGKGFWLCMNKQHVTKAISDGAQYFQNYIDIKDEYRLHVAFGQVI
;
A
#
# COMPACT_ATOMS: atom_id res chain seq x y z
N MET A 1 -5.89 -30.66 6.88
CA MET A 1 -5.32 -29.56 6.09
C MET A 1 -6.25 -28.38 6.24
N ALA A 2 -5.82 -27.34 6.95
CA ALA A 2 -6.62 -26.14 7.14
C ALA A 2 -6.43 -25.20 5.95
N LYS A 3 -7.52 -24.55 5.54
CA LYS A 3 -7.53 -23.53 4.48
C LYS A 3 -8.23 -22.30 5.03
N SER A 4 -7.52 -21.18 5.10
CA SER A 4 -8.03 -19.99 5.78
C SER A 4 -7.72 -18.68 5.06
N ILE A 5 -8.66 -17.73 5.13
CA ILE A 5 -8.42 -16.32 4.81
C ILE A 5 -8.10 -15.59 6.11
N TRP A 6 -6.91 -15.00 6.21
CA TRP A 6 -6.52 -14.18 7.36
C TRP A 6 -6.68 -12.69 7.05
N PHE A 7 -7.62 -12.03 7.74
CA PHE A 7 -7.91 -10.60 7.61
C PHE A 7 -7.82 -9.86 8.95
N SER A 8 -7.82 -8.52 8.89
CA SER A 8 -7.91 -7.66 10.07
C SER A 8 -9.29 -6.99 10.17
N GLY A 9 -9.58 -6.29 11.26
CA GLY A 9 -10.83 -5.55 11.39
C GLY A 9 -11.07 -4.46 10.34
N ALA A 10 -10.02 -3.99 9.64
CA ALA A 10 -10.18 -3.04 8.53
C ALA A 10 -10.63 -3.71 7.22
N THR A 11 -10.52 -5.04 7.13
CA THR A 11 -10.80 -5.83 5.92
C THR A 11 -11.68 -7.03 6.23
N ASP A 12 -12.41 -7.03 7.34
CA ASP A 12 -13.18 -8.20 7.76
C ASP A 12 -14.45 -8.42 6.93
N VAL A 13 -15.11 -7.36 6.48
CA VAL A 13 -16.26 -7.48 5.55
C VAL A 13 -15.82 -8.17 4.24
N THR A 14 -14.77 -7.66 3.59
CA THR A 14 -14.31 -8.22 2.31
C THR A 14 -13.57 -9.55 2.49
N GLY A 15 -12.86 -9.72 3.60
CA GLY A 15 -12.16 -10.95 3.93
C GLY A 15 -13.11 -12.10 4.26
N GLN A 16 -14.19 -11.83 5.00
CA GLN A 16 -15.23 -12.82 5.27
C GLN A 16 -15.99 -13.18 4.00
N ALA A 17 -16.38 -12.19 3.19
CA ALA A 17 -17.05 -12.45 1.91
C ALA A 17 -16.20 -13.34 0.98
N LEU A 18 -14.87 -13.11 0.94
CA LEU A 18 -13.94 -13.97 0.20
C LEU A 18 -13.85 -15.37 0.80
N ALA A 19 -13.82 -15.50 2.14
CA ALA A 19 -13.79 -16.79 2.81
C ALA A 19 -15.05 -17.59 2.47
N ASP A 20 -16.22 -16.97 2.56
CA ASP A 20 -17.52 -17.60 2.26
C ASP A 20 -17.60 -18.03 0.78
N ALA A 21 -17.19 -17.15 -0.14
CA ALA A 21 -17.18 -17.44 -1.58
C ALA A 21 -16.27 -18.61 -1.97
N LEU A 22 -15.18 -18.83 -1.22
CA LEU A 22 -14.23 -19.91 -1.45
C LEU A 22 -14.49 -21.16 -0.58
N GLY A 23 -15.49 -21.13 0.30
CA GLY A 23 -15.76 -22.19 1.27
C GLY A 23 -14.61 -22.40 2.27
N LEU A 24 -13.91 -21.32 2.65
CA LEU A 24 -12.75 -21.33 3.55
C LEU A 24 -13.08 -20.73 4.91
N THR A 25 -12.24 -21.00 5.91
CA THR A 25 -12.39 -20.41 7.24
C THR A 25 -11.82 -18.98 7.28
N GLY A 26 -12.62 -18.00 7.65
CA GLY A 26 -12.16 -16.65 7.97
C GLY A 26 -11.52 -16.57 9.36
N ILE A 27 -10.33 -16.00 9.47
CA ILE A 27 -9.63 -15.81 10.76
C ILE A 27 -9.16 -14.36 10.92
N LYS A 28 -9.28 -13.83 12.15
CA LYS A 28 -8.85 -12.46 12.50
C LYS A 28 -7.48 -12.39 13.19
N SER A 29 -6.86 -13.54 13.45
CA SER A 29 -5.59 -13.65 14.16
C SER A 29 -4.70 -14.71 13.52
N LYS A 30 -3.40 -14.68 13.85
CA LYS A 30 -2.43 -15.68 13.38
C LYS A 30 -2.94 -17.10 13.72
N PRO A 31 -2.87 -18.06 12.78
CA PRO A 31 -3.16 -19.46 13.08
C PRO A 31 -2.32 -19.96 14.26
N ARG A 32 -2.97 -20.57 15.25
CA ARG A 32 -2.31 -21.07 16.48
C ARG A 32 -1.42 -22.27 16.20
N SER A 33 -1.78 -23.10 15.23
CA SER A 33 -1.01 -24.25 14.79
C SER A 33 -0.92 -24.23 13.28
N ILE A 34 0.28 -24.41 12.74
CA ILE A 34 0.51 -24.50 11.30
C ILE A 34 1.08 -25.88 11.00
N ARG A 35 0.43 -26.61 10.09
CA ARG A 35 0.82 -27.96 9.68
C ARG A 35 1.28 -27.95 8.22
N ASN A 36 2.04 -28.97 7.84
CA ASN A 36 2.40 -29.18 6.45
C ASN A 36 1.14 -29.34 5.58
N GLY A 37 1.11 -28.63 4.45
CA GLY A 37 -0.02 -28.60 3.52
C GLY A 37 -1.10 -27.57 3.84
N ASP A 38 -1.07 -26.89 4.99
CA ASP A 38 -2.05 -25.83 5.26
C ASP A 38 -1.91 -24.68 4.24
N ILE A 39 -3.05 -24.06 3.90
CA ILE A 39 -3.11 -22.93 2.97
C ILE A 39 -3.61 -21.68 3.70
N ILE A 40 -2.83 -20.61 3.63
CA ILE A 40 -3.16 -19.32 4.25
C ILE A 40 -3.18 -18.24 3.16
N ILE A 41 -4.29 -17.53 3.05
CA ILE A 41 -4.43 -16.37 2.15
C ILE A 41 -4.50 -15.12 3.02
N GLY A 42 -3.50 -14.24 2.92
CA GLY A 42 -3.53 -12.94 3.59
C GLY A 42 -4.46 -11.95 2.88
N TRP A 43 -5.42 -11.40 3.61
CA TRP A 43 -6.39 -10.42 3.10
C TRP A 43 -6.45 -9.18 3.99
N GLY A 44 -5.41 -8.36 3.91
CA GLY A 44 -5.22 -7.24 4.82
C GLY A 44 -4.87 -7.68 6.25
N ALA A 45 -4.23 -8.85 6.39
CA ALA A 45 -3.65 -9.30 7.66
C ALA A 45 -2.72 -8.22 8.23
N LYS A 46 -2.96 -7.83 9.49
CA LYS A 46 -2.16 -6.84 10.19
C LYS A 46 -1.21 -7.54 11.14
N THR A 47 0.07 -7.33 10.94
CA THR A 47 1.15 -7.87 11.77
C THR A 47 2.08 -6.74 12.19
N ASP A 48 2.64 -6.87 13.38
CA ASP A 48 3.62 -5.96 14.00
C ASP A 48 5.06 -6.44 13.81
N GLN A 49 5.25 -7.75 13.68
CA GLN A 49 6.55 -8.40 13.53
C GLN A 49 6.62 -9.38 12.36
N ALA A 50 7.83 -9.73 11.93
CA ALA A 50 8.07 -10.73 10.89
C ALA A 50 7.36 -12.05 11.22
N MET A 51 6.70 -12.64 10.23
CA MET A 51 5.88 -13.83 10.44
C MET A 51 6.57 -15.08 9.94
N ASN A 52 6.93 -15.95 10.89
CA ASN A 52 7.20 -17.34 10.57
C ASN A 52 5.87 -18.11 10.49
N LEU A 53 5.55 -18.57 9.29
CA LEU A 53 4.38 -19.37 8.95
C LEU A 53 4.77 -20.81 8.52
N GLY A 54 5.98 -21.26 8.87
CA GLY A 54 6.43 -22.64 8.69
C GLY A 54 6.34 -23.12 7.26
N THR A 55 5.78 -24.33 7.08
CA THR A 55 5.66 -25.03 5.80
C THR A 55 4.30 -24.85 5.13
N ALA A 56 3.50 -23.85 5.54
CA ALA A 56 2.23 -23.57 4.89
C ALA A 56 2.45 -23.03 3.47
N THR A 57 1.52 -23.30 2.57
CA THR A 57 1.41 -22.57 1.31
C THR A 57 0.75 -21.23 1.59
N ILE A 58 1.43 -20.13 1.27
CA ILE A 58 0.98 -18.79 1.65
C ILE A 58 0.76 -17.94 0.42
N PHE A 59 -0.47 -17.48 0.23
CA PHE A 59 -0.82 -16.45 -0.73
C PHE A 59 -0.90 -15.11 -0.01
N ASN A 60 -0.31 -14.06 -0.59
CA ASN A 60 -0.23 -12.73 0.03
C ASN A 60 0.34 -12.76 1.45
N HIS A 61 1.63 -13.11 1.58
CA HIS A 61 2.28 -13.23 2.88
C HIS A 61 2.07 -11.96 3.74
N PRO A 62 1.66 -12.07 5.02
CA PRO A 62 1.38 -10.91 5.88
C PRO A 62 2.53 -9.90 5.99
N ASP A 63 3.78 -10.36 5.92
CA ASP A 63 4.94 -9.45 5.88
C ASP A 63 4.98 -8.59 4.61
N LYS A 64 4.59 -9.15 3.45
CA LYS A 64 4.47 -8.39 2.20
C LYS A 64 3.31 -7.41 2.28
N ILE A 65 2.19 -7.82 2.89
CA ILE A 65 1.07 -6.91 3.19
C ILE A 65 1.54 -5.75 4.08
N ARG A 66 2.26 -6.03 5.17
CA ARG A 66 2.81 -4.99 6.07
C ARG A 66 3.75 -4.04 5.31
N ALA A 67 4.66 -4.57 4.49
CA ALA A 67 5.55 -3.75 3.68
C ALA A 67 4.77 -2.81 2.74
N ASN A 68 3.74 -3.34 2.05
CA ASN A 68 2.90 -2.58 1.12
C ASN A 68 1.97 -1.54 1.80
N ARG A 69 1.81 -1.59 3.12
CA ARG A 69 1.04 -0.57 3.87
C ARG A 69 1.79 0.75 3.95
N ASN A 70 3.12 0.74 3.90
CA ASN A 70 3.91 1.96 3.78
C ASN A 70 3.99 2.36 2.30
N LYS A 71 3.24 3.40 1.94
CA LYS A 71 3.11 3.88 0.56
C LYS A 71 4.42 4.47 0.03
N MET A 72 5.19 5.16 0.86
CA MET A 72 6.48 5.72 0.45
C MET A 72 7.51 4.62 0.16
N ASN A 73 7.57 3.58 1.00
CA ASN A 73 8.43 2.42 0.74
C ASN A 73 8.03 1.69 -0.55
N THR A 74 6.72 1.56 -0.80
CA THR A 74 6.19 0.95 -2.02
C THR A 74 6.60 1.77 -3.26
N LEU A 75 6.40 3.09 -3.22
CA LEU A 75 6.81 3.99 -4.31
C LEU A 75 8.32 3.92 -4.56
N THR A 76 9.14 3.94 -3.51
CA THR A 76 10.61 3.83 -3.60
C THR A 76 11.02 2.50 -4.23
N SER A 77 10.38 1.40 -3.85
CA SER A 77 10.64 0.09 -4.45
C SER A 77 10.25 0.02 -5.93
N LEU A 78 9.17 0.68 -6.33
CA LEU A 78 8.71 0.72 -7.73
C LEU A 78 9.59 1.66 -8.58
N ASP A 79 10.03 2.78 -8.04
CA ASP A 79 10.95 3.69 -8.72
C ASP A 79 12.35 3.07 -8.92
N GLY A 80 12.81 2.28 -7.95
CA GLY A 80 14.06 1.53 -8.05
C GLY A 80 14.05 0.38 -9.07
N ASN A 81 12.87 -0.03 -9.55
CA ASN A 81 12.73 -1.11 -10.53
C ASN A 81 12.58 -0.52 -11.95
N ARG A 82 13.51 -0.89 -12.85
CA ARG A 82 13.55 -0.40 -14.24
C ARG A 82 12.26 -0.65 -15.02
N ALA A 83 11.54 -1.74 -14.75
CA ALA A 83 10.29 -2.06 -15.44
C ALA A 83 9.13 -1.14 -15.03
N THR A 84 9.14 -0.63 -13.80
CA THR A 84 8.03 0.17 -13.25
C THR A 84 8.36 1.66 -13.15
N LYS A 85 9.64 2.04 -13.12
CA LYS A 85 10.10 3.43 -12.92
C LYS A 85 9.38 4.46 -13.79
N ASN A 86 9.26 4.19 -15.09
CA ASN A 86 8.65 5.13 -16.03
C ASN A 86 7.13 5.32 -15.85
N ALA A 87 6.48 4.44 -15.07
CA ALA A 87 5.05 4.50 -14.79
C ALA A 87 4.72 5.20 -13.47
N ILE A 88 5.73 5.56 -12.66
CA ILE A 88 5.52 6.20 -11.36
C ILE A 88 5.62 7.72 -11.51
N SER A 89 4.56 8.43 -11.11
CA SER A 89 4.59 9.89 -11.03
C SER A 89 5.63 10.34 -10.00
N ALA A 90 6.42 11.36 -10.34
CA ALA A 90 7.52 11.85 -9.52
C ALA A 90 7.06 12.18 -8.09
N PHE A 91 7.87 11.80 -7.12
CA PHE A 91 7.56 11.94 -5.70
C PHE A 91 8.83 12.26 -4.89
N CYS A 92 8.66 12.84 -3.71
CA CYS A 92 9.74 13.21 -2.80
C CYS A 92 9.26 13.18 -1.35
N THR A 93 10.20 13.21 -0.40
CA THR A 93 9.89 13.31 1.03
C THR A 93 9.46 14.73 1.40
N ALA A 94 8.72 14.87 2.51
CA ALA A 94 8.39 16.18 3.07
C ALA A 94 9.63 17.05 3.34
N ASP A 95 10.74 16.46 3.77
CA ASP A 95 11.97 17.19 4.10
C ASP A 95 12.65 17.81 2.87
N THR A 96 12.40 17.26 1.67
CA THR A 96 13.09 17.66 0.44
C THR A 96 12.19 18.36 -0.56
N VAL A 97 10.89 18.45 -0.29
CA VAL A 97 9.90 18.93 -1.27
C VAL A 97 10.12 20.39 -1.66
N MET A 98 10.42 21.27 -0.69
CA MET A 98 10.58 22.70 -0.95
C MET A 98 11.78 22.96 -1.88
N ASP A 99 12.92 22.34 -1.59
CA ASP A 99 14.09 22.35 -2.45
C ASP A 99 13.82 21.74 -3.82
N SER A 100 13.05 20.65 -3.86
CA SER A 100 12.76 19.92 -5.09
C SER A 100 11.89 20.75 -6.04
N ILE A 101 10.92 21.51 -5.52
CA ILE A 101 10.07 22.40 -6.32
C ILE A 101 10.92 23.45 -7.07
N ASP A 102 11.97 23.96 -6.43
CA ASP A 102 12.83 25.00 -7.01
C ASP A 102 13.90 24.47 -7.99
N ARG A 103 14.22 23.18 -7.89
CA ARG A 103 15.21 22.54 -8.77
C ARG A 103 14.58 22.13 -10.09
N ARG A 104 14.94 22.82 -11.19
CA ARG A 104 14.46 22.51 -12.56
C ARG A 104 14.56 21.03 -12.99
N ARG A 105 15.53 20.27 -12.47
CA ARG A 105 15.78 18.86 -12.84
C ARG A 105 15.13 17.83 -11.91
N SER A 106 14.43 18.23 -10.84
CA SER A 106 13.86 17.30 -9.87
C SER A 106 12.66 16.50 -10.40
N GLY A 107 11.96 17.02 -11.42
CA GLY A 107 10.69 16.49 -11.88
C GLY A 107 9.49 16.81 -10.96
N ILE A 108 9.73 17.37 -9.76
CA ILE A 108 8.69 17.74 -8.80
C ILE A 108 8.08 19.09 -9.19
N LYS A 109 6.76 19.14 -9.37
CA LYS A 109 6.05 20.34 -9.85
C LYS A 109 4.69 20.48 -9.18
N LEU A 110 4.28 21.72 -8.93
CA LEU A 110 2.92 22.03 -8.49
C LEU A 110 1.92 21.83 -9.65
N PRO A 111 0.67 21.42 -9.38
CA PRO A 111 0.16 21.03 -8.06
C PRO A 111 0.71 19.68 -7.57
N LEU A 112 0.81 19.55 -6.24
CA LEU A 112 1.27 18.34 -5.56
C LEU A 112 0.15 17.75 -4.69
N VAL A 113 0.25 16.45 -4.39
CA VAL A 113 -0.57 15.80 -3.35
C VAL A 113 0.33 15.37 -2.21
N GLY A 114 0.19 16.01 -1.05
CA GLY A 114 0.82 15.60 0.21
C GLY A 114 0.09 14.41 0.82
N ARG A 115 0.83 13.46 1.40
CA ARG A 115 0.28 12.19 1.93
C ARG A 115 1.02 11.72 3.17
N THR A 116 0.33 11.03 4.07
CA THR A 116 0.98 10.22 5.12
C THR A 116 1.48 8.89 4.54
N ASN A 117 2.51 8.28 5.13
CA ASN A 117 3.03 6.98 4.70
C ASN A 117 2.02 5.84 4.87
N PHE A 118 1.12 5.99 5.84
CA PHE A 118 0.08 5.04 6.19
C PHE A 118 -1.29 5.73 6.12
N HIS A 119 -1.99 5.57 5.01
CA HIS A 119 -3.35 6.07 4.82
C HIS A 119 -4.29 5.02 4.24
N GLN A 120 -5.59 5.22 4.47
CA GLN A 120 -6.69 4.44 3.92
C GLN A 120 -7.92 5.34 3.76
N GLY A 121 -8.76 5.05 2.76
CA GLY A 121 -10.09 5.65 2.62
C GLY A 121 -10.10 7.18 2.43
N GLY A 122 -9.14 7.74 1.68
CA GLY A 122 -9.13 9.18 1.34
C GLY A 122 -8.71 10.11 2.48
N LYS A 123 -8.28 9.59 3.64
CA LYS A 123 -7.77 10.39 4.76
C LYS A 123 -6.26 10.64 4.65
N GLY A 124 -5.78 11.78 5.14
CA GLY A 124 -4.35 12.12 5.14
C GLY A 124 -3.82 12.49 3.75
N PHE A 125 -4.62 13.24 3.00
CA PHE A 125 -4.26 13.80 1.69
C PHE A 125 -4.44 15.32 1.72
N TRP A 126 -3.50 16.04 1.12
CA TRP A 126 -3.56 17.49 0.97
C TRP A 126 -3.27 17.87 -0.47
N LEU A 127 -4.19 18.59 -1.12
CA LEU A 127 -3.95 19.16 -2.44
C LEU A 127 -3.20 20.48 -2.30
N CYS A 128 -1.98 20.52 -2.83
CA CYS A 128 -1.08 21.65 -2.71
C CYS A 128 -0.94 22.35 -4.06
N MET A 129 -1.70 23.42 -4.26
CA MET A 129 -1.65 24.22 -5.49
C MET A 129 -0.45 25.17 -5.54
N ASN A 130 0.08 25.53 -4.37
CA ASN A 130 1.21 26.45 -4.22
C ASN A 130 2.09 26.02 -3.04
N LYS A 131 3.24 26.69 -2.88
CA LYS A 131 4.21 26.40 -1.81
C LYS A 131 3.65 26.60 -0.40
N GLN A 132 2.73 27.56 -0.19
CA GLN A 132 2.12 27.77 1.13
C GLN A 132 1.28 26.56 1.55
N HIS A 133 0.55 25.96 0.61
CA HIS A 133 -0.19 24.73 0.87
C HIS A 133 0.74 23.56 1.19
N VAL A 134 1.93 23.50 0.57
CA VAL A 134 2.95 22.48 0.89
C VAL A 134 3.41 22.64 2.33
N THR A 135 3.80 23.84 2.76
CA THR A 135 4.20 24.12 4.14
C THR A 135 3.10 23.76 5.13
N LYS A 136 1.85 24.12 4.83
CA LYS A 136 0.70 23.73 5.66
C LYS A 136 0.48 22.21 5.70
N ALA A 137 0.60 21.52 4.57
CA ALA A 137 0.46 20.07 4.55
C ALA A 137 1.53 19.39 5.40
N ILE A 138 2.78 19.88 5.38
CA ILE A 138 3.86 19.39 6.25
C ILE A 138 3.49 19.58 7.73
N SER A 139 3.03 20.78 8.12
CA SER A 139 2.62 21.03 9.51
C SER A 139 1.44 20.17 9.95
N ASP A 140 0.54 19.86 9.01
CA ASP A 140 -0.64 19.02 9.24
C ASP A 140 -0.30 17.51 9.20
N GLY A 141 0.95 17.13 8.91
CA GLY A 141 1.46 15.76 9.03
C GLY A 141 1.73 15.03 7.72
N ALA A 142 1.78 15.71 6.58
CA ALA A 142 2.23 15.11 5.32
C ALA A 142 3.68 14.64 5.42
N GLN A 143 3.95 13.42 4.96
CA GLN A 143 5.26 12.76 5.07
C GLN A 143 5.96 12.63 3.71
N TYR A 144 5.20 12.60 2.62
CA TYR A 144 5.71 12.64 1.25
C TYR A 144 4.75 13.38 0.33
N PHE A 145 5.28 13.80 -0.82
CA PHE A 145 4.55 14.51 -1.85
C PHE A 145 4.74 13.80 -3.18
N GLN A 146 3.69 13.78 -4.00
CA GLN A 146 3.72 13.26 -5.37
C GLN A 146 3.10 14.30 -6.30
N ASN A 147 3.60 14.39 -7.54
CA ASN A 147 2.98 15.20 -8.57
C ASN A 147 1.51 14.82 -8.73
N TYR A 148 0.65 15.83 -8.71
CA TYR A 148 -0.76 15.66 -9.04
C TYR A 148 -0.87 15.15 -10.47
N ILE A 149 -1.63 14.08 -10.66
CA ILE A 149 -1.94 13.52 -11.97
C ILE A 149 -3.35 13.97 -12.29
N ASP A 150 -3.49 14.85 -13.28
CA ASP A 150 -4.79 15.34 -13.71
C ASP A 150 -5.46 14.31 -14.63
N ILE A 151 -6.23 13.40 -14.05
CA ILE A 151 -6.94 12.34 -14.76
C ILE A 151 -8.43 12.40 -14.44
N LYS A 152 -9.23 12.08 -15.46
CA LYS A 152 -10.69 11.94 -15.31
C LYS A 152 -11.10 10.53 -14.87
N ASP A 153 -10.32 9.53 -15.25
CA ASP A 153 -10.65 8.12 -15.05
C ASP A 153 -9.61 7.43 -14.16
N GLU A 154 -10.08 6.79 -13.08
CA GLU A 154 -9.27 5.93 -12.22
C GLU A 154 -9.52 4.46 -12.60
N TYR A 155 -8.48 3.75 -13.03
CA TYR A 155 -8.52 2.32 -13.28
C TYR A 155 -8.00 1.53 -12.08
N ARG A 156 -8.66 0.40 -11.77
CA ARG A 156 -8.19 -0.56 -10.76
C ARG A 156 -7.99 -1.92 -11.42
N LEU A 157 -6.77 -2.43 -11.33
CA LEU A 157 -6.41 -3.74 -11.86
C LEU A 157 -6.44 -4.77 -10.73
N HIS A 158 -7.19 -5.85 -10.93
CA HIS A 158 -7.12 -7.02 -10.08
C HIS A 158 -6.08 -7.97 -10.67
N VAL A 159 -5.13 -8.42 -9.84
CA VAL A 159 -4.07 -9.33 -10.29
C VAL A 159 -4.06 -10.55 -9.39
N ALA A 160 -4.18 -11.73 -9.99
CA ALA A 160 -4.12 -13.01 -9.31
C ALA A 160 -3.23 -13.97 -10.11
N PHE A 161 -2.37 -14.73 -9.42
CA PHE A 161 -1.52 -15.75 -10.04
C PHE A 161 -0.69 -15.26 -11.25
N GLY A 162 -0.26 -14.00 -11.22
CA GLY A 162 0.53 -13.39 -12.30
C GLY A 162 -0.28 -12.92 -13.51
N GLN A 163 -1.61 -12.96 -13.44
CA GLN A 163 -2.52 -12.51 -14.50
C GLN A 163 -3.41 -11.37 -14.01
N VAL A 164 -3.73 -10.44 -14.92
CA VAL A 164 -4.77 -9.44 -14.71
C VAL A 164 -6.12 -10.13 -14.94
N ILE A 165 -7.06 -9.94 -14.02
CA ILE A 165 -8.40 -10.54 -14.02
C ILE A 165 -9.49 -9.47 -14.07
#